data_AF-A0AAW2CFA2-F1
#
_entry.id   AF-A0AAW2CFA2-F1
#
_cell.length_a   1.000
_cell.length_b   1.000
_cell.length_c   1.000
_cell.angle_alpha   90.00
_cell.angle_beta   90.00
_cell.angle_gamma   90.00
#
_symmetry.space_group_name_H-M   'P 1'
#
loop_
_entity.id
_entity.type
_entity.pdbx_description
1 polymer ?
#
loop_
_entity_poly.entity_id
_entity_poly.type
_entity_poly.pdbx_seq_one_letter_code
_entity_poly.pdbx_strand_id
1 'polypeptide(L)'
;MARGTRKKLHLGSLLPFRCGTKSFQPEHSLIGGPGFSRVVFCNNTESQRVLNYGNNYVTSTKYTLATFFPKSIFEQFRRAANVFFLITAILSFTPLSPSSPVSSVLPLALVILAAMIKEAIEDLRRKKQT
;
A
#
# COMPACT_ATOMS: atom_id res chain seq x y z
N MET A 1 16.64 -2.93 36.03
CA MET A 1 16.40 -4.29 35.52
C MET A 1 14.93 -4.47 35.20
N ALA A 2 14.65 -5.19 34.11
CA ALA A 2 13.40 -5.25 33.37
C ALA A 2 12.12 -5.57 34.19
N ARG A 3 10.99 -5.07 33.70
CA ARG A 3 9.63 -5.66 33.75
C ARG A 3 8.75 -4.75 32.88
N GLY A 4 8.28 -5.15 31.71
CA GLY A 4 7.55 -6.38 31.45
C GLY A 4 6.09 -5.98 31.19
N THR A 5 5.80 -5.55 29.96
CA THR A 5 4.49 -5.07 29.51
C THR A 5 3.50 -6.25 29.46
N ARG A 6 2.51 -6.29 30.36
CA ARG A 6 1.38 -7.22 30.28
C ARG A 6 0.16 -6.48 29.73
N LYS A 7 -0.27 -6.91 28.55
CA LYS A 7 -1.50 -6.49 27.88
C LYS A 7 -2.73 -6.82 28.74
N LYS A 8 -3.67 -5.89 28.86
CA LYS A 8 -5.09 -6.22 29.06
C LYS A 8 -5.86 -5.67 27.86
N LEU A 9 -6.18 -6.56 26.92
CA LEU A 9 -7.24 -6.36 25.96
C LEU A 9 -8.55 -6.42 26.75
N HIS A 10 -9.25 -5.29 26.88
CA HIS A 10 -10.66 -5.31 27.24
C HIS A 10 -11.47 -5.16 25.96
N LEU A 11 -11.91 -6.32 25.47
CA LEU A 11 -12.94 -6.45 24.47
C LEU A 11 -14.29 -6.20 25.15
N GLY A 12 -15.08 -5.31 24.57
CA GLY A 12 -16.43 -4.99 25.04
C GLY A 12 -16.63 -3.49 25.00
N SER A 13 -17.72 -2.95 24.48
CA SER A 13 -18.98 -3.57 24.13
C SER A 13 -19.79 -2.46 23.46
N LEU A 14 -20.34 -2.79 22.29
CA LEU A 14 -21.66 -2.41 21.79
C LEU A 14 -22.06 -0.92 21.88
N LEU A 15 -22.19 -0.30 20.70
CA LEU A 15 -23.05 0.87 20.53
C LEU A 15 -24.47 0.54 21.00
N PRO A 16 -25.12 1.50 21.66
CA PRO A 16 -26.40 1.89 21.13
C PRO A 16 -26.49 3.40 20.91
N PHE A 17 -27.07 3.74 19.77
CA PHE A 17 -27.62 5.03 19.42
C PHE A 17 -28.18 5.78 20.63
N ARG A 18 -27.51 6.88 21.00
CA ARG A 18 -28.10 7.92 21.82
C ARG A 18 -28.07 9.21 21.01
N CYS A 19 -29.22 9.55 20.45
CA CYS A 19 -29.49 10.90 19.95
C CYS A 19 -29.56 11.81 21.17
N GLY A 20 -28.40 12.34 21.55
CA GLY A 20 -28.27 13.41 22.54
C GLY A 20 -28.00 14.70 21.79
N THR A 21 -28.87 15.69 21.98
CA THR A 21 -28.57 17.09 21.69
C THR A 21 -27.27 17.45 22.42
N LYS A 22 -26.15 17.45 21.69
CA LYS A 22 -24.88 17.90 22.25
C LYS A 22 -24.92 19.41 22.36
N SER A 23 -25.02 19.86 23.61
CA SER A 23 -24.61 21.17 24.09
C SER A 23 -23.45 21.71 23.25
N PHE A 24 -23.64 22.91 22.72
CA PHE A 24 -22.61 23.73 22.08
C PHE A 24 -21.57 24.10 23.16
N GLN A 25 -20.65 23.19 23.43
CA GLN A 25 -19.40 23.44 24.13
C GLN A 25 -18.35 23.75 23.06
N PRO A 26 -17.49 24.77 23.25
CA PRO A 26 -16.51 25.15 22.23
C PRO A 26 -15.43 24.07 22.13
N GLU A 27 -15.60 23.14 21.19
CA GLU A 27 -14.73 22.01 20.87
C GLU A 27 -13.42 22.47 20.18
N HIS A 28 -12.73 23.46 20.77
CA HIS A 28 -11.46 23.98 20.24
C HIS A 28 -10.29 22.98 20.38
N SER A 29 -10.41 21.96 21.23
CA SER A 29 -9.38 20.95 21.47
C SER A 29 -9.39 19.78 20.48
N LEU A 30 -10.43 19.66 19.63
CA LEU A 30 -10.57 18.60 18.62
C LEU A 30 -10.30 19.09 17.20
N ILE A 31 -10.01 20.38 17.06
CA ILE A 31 -9.56 21.00 15.81
C ILE A 31 -8.28 20.32 15.32
N GLY A 32 -8.33 19.75 14.11
CA GLY A 32 -7.21 19.03 13.49
C GLY A 32 -7.28 17.50 13.54
N GLY A 33 -8.27 16.90 14.21
CA GLY A 33 -8.51 15.46 14.18
C GLY A 33 -9.26 14.96 12.93
N PRO A 34 -9.19 13.66 12.59
CA PRO A 34 -9.99 13.09 11.50
C PRO A 34 -11.50 13.25 11.82
N GLY A 35 -12.21 14.01 10.97
CA GLY A 35 -13.63 14.33 11.14
C GLY A 35 -13.93 15.71 11.74
N PHE A 36 -12.92 16.53 12.04
CA PHE A 36 -13.07 17.85 12.65
C PHE A 36 -12.61 19.01 11.75
N SER A 37 -12.94 20.24 12.15
CA SER A 37 -12.52 21.48 11.48
C SER A 37 -10.99 21.62 11.44
N ARG A 38 -10.46 22.10 10.31
CA ARG A 38 -9.02 22.33 10.08
C ARG A 38 -8.71 23.80 10.41
N VAL A 39 -7.64 24.08 11.16
CA VAL A 39 -7.21 25.45 11.43
C VAL A 39 -6.03 25.81 10.53
N VAL A 40 -6.18 26.91 9.80
CA VAL A 40 -5.16 27.44 8.90
C VAL A 40 -4.72 28.79 9.45
N PHE A 41 -3.42 28.95 9.70
CA PHE A 41 -2.87 30.20 10.19
C PHE A 41 -2.43 31.06 8.99
N CYS A 42 -3.09 32.20 8.78
CA CYS A 42 -2.67 33.15 7.75
C CYS A 42 -1.37 33.83 8.17
N ASN A 43 -0.41 33.94 7.24
CA ASN A 43 0.86 34.66 7.42
C ASN A 43 1.75 34.14 8.57
N ASN A 44 1.57 32.89 9.01
CA ASN A 44 2.44 32.24 10.00
C ASN A 44 2.78 30.80 9.55
N THR A 45 3.91 30.66 8.86
CA THR A 45 4.39 29.38 8.33
C THR A 45 4.87 28.42 9.41
N GLU A 46 5.41 28.94 10.51
CA GLU A 46 5.97 28.14 11.60
C GLU A 46 4.86 27.36 12.32
N SER A 47 3.77 28.02 12.67
CA SER A 47 2.60 27.36 13.28
C SER A 47 1.88 26.43 12.31
N GLN A 48 1.95 26.68 10.99
CA GLN A 48 1.36 25.80 9.97
C GLN A 48 2.17 24.51 9.76
N ARG A 49 3.50 24.55 9.89
CA ARG A 49 4.37 23.36 9.78
C ARG A 49 4.10 22.33 10.86
N VAL A 50 3.75 22.78 12.07
CA VAL A 50 3.41 21.90 13.21
C VAL A 50 2.17 21.05 12.94
N LEU A 51 1.25 21.53 12.10
CA LEU A 51 0.00 20.84 11.76
C LEU A 51 0.17 19.73 10.70
N ASN A 52 1.34 19.66 10.05
CA ASN A 52 1.74 18.61 9.10
C ASN A 52 0.63 18.17 8.12
N TYR A 53 0.04 19.14 7.42
CA TYR A 53 -0.95 18.84 6.39
C TYR A 53 -0.32 18.13 5.20
N GLY A 54 -1.07 17.18 4.62
CA GLY A 54 -0.66 16.53 3.37
C GLY A 54 -0.47 17.55 2.26
N ASN A 55 0.55 17.33 1.42
CA ASN A 55 0.80 18.18 0.27
C ASN A 55 -0.38 18.08 -0.73
N ASN A 56 -0.65 19.15 -1.49
CA ASN A 56 -1.66 19.14 -2.56
C ASN A 56 -1.16 18.47 -3.84
N TYR A 57 -0.28 17.47 -3.70
CA TYR A 57 0.21 16.69 -4.82
C TYR A 57 -0.77 15.55 -5.09
N VAL A 58 -1.42 15.60 -6.24
CA VAL A 58 -2.29 14.53 -6.71
C VAL A 58 -1.43 13.54 -7.49
N THR A 59 -1.46 12.26 -7.11
CA THR A 59 -0.81 11.19 -7.87
C THR A 59 -1.87 10.37 -8.59
N SER A 60 -1.76 10.28 -9.91
CA SER A 60 -2.60 9.43 -10.74
C SER A 60 -2.01 8.02 -10.94
N THR A 61 -0.84 7.76 -10.35
CA THR A 61 -0.03 6.60 -10.67
C THR A 61 -0.27 5.46 -9.71
N LYS A 62 -0.42 4.26 -10.25
CA LYS A 62 -0.84 3.08 -9.48
C LYS A 62 0.29 2.57 -8.58
N TYR A 63 1.54 2.83 -8.95
CA TYR A 63 2.72 2.33 -8.26
C TYR A 63 3.63 3.45 -7.77
N THR A 64 4.07 3.33 -6.52
CA THR A 64 5.24 4.06 -6.02
C THR A 64 6.50 3.30 -6.45
N LEU A 65 7.65 3.98 -6.61
CA LEU A 65 8.91 3.32 -6.99
C LEU A 65 9.24 2.10 -6.09
N ALA A 66 8.97 2.22 -4.78
CA ALA A 66 9.19 1.14 -3.82
C ALA A 66 8.16 -0.01 -3.91
N THR A 67 6.92 0.28 -4.31
CA THR A 67 5.84 -0.71 -4.35
C THR A 67 5.63 -1.32 -5.72
N PHE A 68 6.30 -0.80 -6.75
CA PHE A 68 6.20 -1.27 -8.13
C PHE A 68 6.56 -2.75 -8.28
N PHE A 69 7.74 -3.15 -7.83
CA PHE A 69 8.24 -4.51 -7.99
C PHE A 69 7.35 -5.58 -7.31
N PRO A 70 7.06 -5.49 -5.99
CA PRO A 70 6.25 -6.51 -5.33
C PRO A 70 4.80 -6.56 -5.84
N LYS A 71 4.20 -5.40 -6.19
CA LYS A 71 2.82 -5.38 -6.71
C LYS A 71 2.74 -5.86 -8.15
N SER A 72 3.67 -5.46 -9.03
CA SER A 72 3.65 -5.87 -10.44
C SER A 72 3.84 -7.38 -10.57
N ILE A 73 4.75 -7.97 -9.79
CA ILE A 73 4.93 -9.44 -9.75
C ILE A 73 3.66 -10.14 -9.24
N PHE A 74 3.04 -9.61 -8.18
CA PHE A 74 1.79 -10.16 -7.65
C PHE A 74 0.67 -10.16 -8.70
N GLU A 75 0.55 -9.07 -9.48
CA GLU A 75 -0.43 -8.99 -10.56
C GLU A 75 -0.14 -9.96 -11.69
N GLN A 76 1.13 -10.21 -12.00
CA GLN A 76 1.49 -11.23 -12.98
C GLN A 76 1.15 -12.64 -12.51
N PHE A 77 1.34 -12.98 -11.23
CA PHE A 77 0.98 -14.30 -10.71
C PHE A 77 -0.52 -14.49 -10.45
N ARG A 78 -1.35 -13.44 -10.54
CA ARG A 78 -2.82 -13.62 -10.59
C ARG A 78 -3.30 -14.28 -11.89
N ARG A 79 -2.47 -14.34 -12.92
CA ARG A 79 -2.82 -14.99 -14.19
C ARG A 79 -2.56 -16.48 -14.11
N ALA A 80 -3.59 -17.30 -14.31
CA ALA A 80 -3.52 -18.77 -14.20
C ALA A 80 -2.37 -19.39 -15.04
N ALA A 81 -2.11 -18.85 -16.23
CA ALA A 81 -0.98 -19.29 -17.07
C ALA A 81 0.38 -19.12 -16.38
N ASN A 82 0.61 -17.99 -15.71
CA ASN A 82 1.88 -17.73 -15.01
C ASN A 82 2.04 -18.63 -13.79
N VAL A 83 0.94 -18.99 -13.12
CA VAL A 83 0.94 -19.98 -12.01
C VAL A 83 1.29 -21.37 -12.53
N PHE A 84 0.72 -21.79 -13.66
CA PHE A 84 1.06 -23.08 -14.28
C PHE A 84 2.55 -23.17 -14.64
N PHE A 85 3.10 -22.13 -15.27
CA PHE A 85 4.53 -22.08 -15.59
C PHE A 85 5.41 -22.02 -14.33
N LEU A 86 4.94 -21.40 -13.25
CA LEU A 86 5.64 -21.39 -11.97
C LEU A 86 5.69 -22.78 -11.34
N ILE A 87 4.57 -23.51 -11.32
CA ILE A 87 4.50 -24.86 -10.76
C ILE A 87 5.39 -25.80 -11.57
N THR A 88 5.32 -25.74 -12.89
CA THR A 88 6.19 -26.56 -13.76
C THR A 88 7.67 -26.20 -13.57
N ALA A 89 8.02 -24.92 -13.42
CA ALA A 89 9.36 -24.49 -13.08
C ALA A 89 9.85 -25.05 -11.72
N ILE A 90 9.00 -25.05 -10.68
CA ILE A 90 9.32 -25.63 -9.36
C ILE A 90 9.51 -27.14 -9.46
N LEU A 91 8.64 -27.83 -10.20
CA LEU A 91 8.75 -29.27 -10.42
C LEU A 91 10.04 -29.64 -11.18
N SER A 92 10.50 -28.78 -12.10
CA SER A 92 11.76 -28.98 -12.82
C SER A 92 13.01 -28.96 -11.93
N PHE A 93 12.97 -28.41 -10.72
CA PHE A 93 14.07 -28.53 -9.75
C PHE A 93 14.13 -29.88 -9.04
N THR A 94 13.06 -30.67 -9.11
CA THR A 94 13.01 -32.00 -8.52
C THR A 94 13.74 -33.00 -9.44
N PRO A 95 14.52 -33.96 -8.90
CA PRO A 95 15.23 -34.96 -9.72
C PRO A 95 14.32 -35.89 -10.55
N LEU A 96 13.01 -35.76 -10.42
CA LEU A 96 12.00 -36.52 -11.17
C LEU A 96 11.70 -35.89 -12.55
N SER A 97 12.09 -34.64 -12.77
CA SER A 97 11.87 -33.97 -14.06
C SER A 97 12.99 -34.31 -15.04
N PRO A 98 12.67 -34.74 -16.27
CA PRO A 98 13.68 -34.93 -17.32
C PRO A 98 14.17 -33.60 -17.92
N SER A 99 13.53 -32.47 -17.60
CA SER A 99 13.85 -31.16 -18.16
C SER A 99 14.81 -30.38 -17.26
N SER A 100 15.75 -29.65 -17.87
CA SER A 100 16.64 -28.77 -17.11
C SER A 100 15.82 -27.66 -16.41
N PRO A 101 16.11 -27.32 -15.14
CA PRO A 101 15.42 -26.23 -14.43
C PRO A 101 15.54 -24.89 -15.18
N VAL A 102 16.68 -24.68 -15.83
CA VAL A 102 16.99 -23.45 -16.58
C VAL A 102 16.04 -23.28 -17.77
N SER A 103 15.79 -24.34 -18.55
CA SER A 103 14.87 -24.28 -19.69
C SER A 103 13.43 -23.96 -19.31
N SER A 104 12.97 -24.33 -18.11
CA SER A 104 11.62 -24.02 -17.62
C SER A 104 11.51 -22.63 -17.03
N VAL A 105 12.53 -22.18 -16.28
CA VAL A 105 12.52 -20.87 -15.60
C VAL A 105 12.79 -19.71 -16.56
N LEU A 106 13.68 -19.90 -17.53
CA LEU A 106 14.15 -18.83 -18.41
C LEU A 106 13.01 -18.16 -19.20
N PRO A 107 12.11 -18.89 -19.89
CA PRO A 107 11.00 -18.27 -20.63
C PRO A 107 10.04 -17.52 -19.71
N LEU A 108 9.74 -18.08 -18.54
CA LEU A 108 8.85 -17.47 -17.55
C LEU A 108 9.44 -16.14 -17.04
N ALA A 109 10.72 -16.13 -16.67
CA ALA A 109 11.40 -14.94 -16.18
C ALA A 109 11.45 -13.84 -17.26
N LEU A 110 11.73 -14.19 -18.51
CA LEU A 110 11.81 -13.24 -19.62
C LEU A 110 10.45 -12.57 -19.89
N VAL A 111 9.38 -13.37 -19.93
CA VAL A 111 8.01 -12.85 -20.14
C VAL A 111 7.58 -11.95 -18.98
N ILE A 112 7.82 -12.37 -17.73
CA ILE A 112 7.49 -11.55 -16.56
C ILE A 112 8.28 -10.24 -16.59
N LEU A 113 9.58 -10.29 -16.87
CA LEU A 113 10.42 -9.09 -16.95
C LEU A 113 9.93 -8.12 -18.03
N ALA A 114 9.65 -8.63 -19.24
CA ALA A 114 9.15 -7.80 -20.33
C ALA A 114 7.81 -7.12 -19.99
N ALA A 115 6.90 -7.86 -19.34
CA ALA A 115 5.63 -7.32 -18.88
C ALA A 115 5.81 -6.25 -17.79
N MET A 116 6.72 -6.45 -16.83
CA MET A 116 7.06 -5.44 -15.82
C MET A 116 7.63 -4.19 -16.48
N ILE A 117 8.57 -4.32 -17.42
CA ILE A 117 9.17 -3.16 -18.11
C ILE A 117 8.09 -2.35 -18.85
N LYS A 118 7.19 -3.03 -19.56
CA LYS A 118 6.07 -2.37 -20.25
C LYS A 118 5.20 -1.57 -19.28
N GLU A 119 4.83 -2.18 -18.16
CA GLU A 119 4.02 -1.54 -17.11
C GLU A 119 4.75 -0.36 -16.46
N ALA A 120 6.05 -0.49 -16.21
CA ALA A 120 6.88 0.58 -15.68
C ALA A 120 6.91 1.80 -16.61
N ILE A 121 7.12 1.57 -17.91
CA ILE A 121 7.16 2.65 -18.92
C ILE A 121 5.79 3.35 -18.99
N GLU A 122 4.70 2.58 -18.96
CA GLU A 122 3.36 3.14 -18.96
C GLU A 122 3.09 4.00 -17.72
N ASP A 123 3.46 3.51 -16.53
CA ASP A 123 3.27 4.25 -15.28
C ASP A 123 4.17 5.50 -15.21
N LEU A 124 5.39 5.46 -15.76
CA LEU A 124 6.26 6.63 -15.91
C LEU A 124 5.67 7.68 -16.85
N ARG A 125 5.02 7.26 -17.94
CA ARG A 125 4.33 8.19 -18.85
C ARG A 125 3.17 8.89 -18.13
N ARG A 126 2.38 8.15 -17.33
CA ARG A 126 1.31 8.72 -16.50
C ARG A 126 1.84 9.71 -15.46
N LYS A 127 2.99 9.40 -14.83
CA LYS A 127 3.70 10.31 -13.91
C LYS A 127 4.05 11.64 -14.57
N LYS A 128 4.47 11.65 -15.84
CA LYS A 128 4.83 12.87 -16.57
C LYS A 128 3.62 13.71 -16.98
N GLN A 129 2.42 13.13 -17.03
CA GLN A 129 1.20 13.84 -17.40
C GLN A 129 0.55 14.57 -16.21
N THR A 130 1.03 14.33 -14.99
CA THR A 130 0.55 14.96 -13.75
C THR A 130 1.60 15.95 -13.26
#